data_AF-A0A1F5XFM4-F1
#
_entry.id   AF-A0A1F5XFM4-F1
#
_cell.length_a   1.000
_cell.length_b   1.000
_cell.length_c   1.000
_cell.angle_alpha   90.00
_cell.angle_beta   90.00
_cell.angle_gamma   90.00
#
_symmetry.space_group_name_H-M   'P 1'
#
loop_
_entity.id
_entity.type
_entity.pdbx_description
1 polymer ?
#
loop_
_entity_poly.entity_id
_entity_poly.type
_entity_poly.pdbx_seq_one_letter_code
_entity_poly.pdbx_strand_id
1 'polypeptide(L)'
;MGIIDWTFQGHSSLWMFPIYGSLAIFFPLGYRIVSEWFLPIRACFYAAGIMIFEYCAGYVLHRYIGVRPWQYTDGWHLNGYVRLDYFPRWMIFGVFVEWFFLTFFPSLL
;
A
#
# COMPACT_ATOMS: atom_id res chain seq x y z
N MET A 1 36.26 -7.20 -4.78
CA MET A 1 35.50 -6.24 -5.61
C MET A 1 34.29 -6.97 -6.14
N GLY A 2 33.08 -6.58 -5.74
CA GLY A 2 31.85 -7.13 -6.31
C GLY A 2 31.62 -6.51 -7.69
N ILE A 3 31.37 -7.34 -8.70
CA ILE A 3 31.01 -6.89 -10.04
C ILE A 3 29.64 -6.20 -9.92
N ILE A 4 29.56 -4.93 -10.32
CA ILE A 4 28.28 -4.22 -10.39
C ILE A 4 27.47 -4.83 -11.53
N ASP A 5 26.35 -5.46 -11.20
CA ASP A 5 25.42 -6.02 -12.17
C ASP A 5 24.47 -4.91 -12.69
N TRP A 6 24.64 -4.54 -13.96
CA TRP A 6 23.85 -3.52 -14.65
C TRP A 6 22.57 -4.06 -15.29
N THR A 7 22.22 -5.33 -15.07
CA THR A 7 20.98 -5.90 -15.62
C THR A 7 19.72 -5.36 -14.94
N PHE A 8 19.86 -4.68 -13.79
CA PHE A 8 18.77 -4.05 -13.02
C PHE A 8 17.55 -4.97 -12.82
N GLN A 9 17.78 -6.25 -12.54
CA GLN A 9 16.69 -7.22 -12.34
C GLN A 9 15.93 -6.93 -11.05
N GLY A 10 14.64 -6.58 -11.18
CA GLY A 10 13.72 -6.41 -10.06
C GLY A 10 12.91 -7.68 -9.84
N HIS A 11 12.95 -8.23 -8.63
CA HIS A 11 12.08 -9.32 -8.22
C HIS A 11 10.86 -8.74 -7.47
N SER A 12 9.65 -9.08 -7.92
CA SER A 12 8.40 -8.67 -7.26
C SER A 12 7.46 -9.87 -7.16
N SER A 13 6.76 -9.98 -6.04
CA SER A 13 5.79 -11.05 -5.83
C SER A 13 4.53 -10.78 -6.63
N LEU A 14 4.06 -11.76 -7.39
CA LEU A 14 2.78 -11.66 -8.12
C LEU A 14 1.59 -11.40 -7.19
N TRP A 15 1.71 -11.76 -5.90
CA TRP A 15 0.70 -11.47 -4.88
C TRP A 15 0.53 -9.98 -4.59
N MET A 16 1.51 -9.13 -4.91
CA MET A 16 1.37 -7.68 -4.76
C MET A 16 0.25 -7.15 -5.66
N PHE A 17 0.06 -7.71 -6.85
CA PHE A 17 -0.97 -7.28 -7.80
C PHE A 17 -2.39 -7.41 -7.22
N PRO A 18 -2.88 -8.59 -6.77
CA PRO A 18 -4.21 -8.69 -6.18
C PRO A 18 -4.36 -7.92 -4.87
N ILE A 19 -3.29 -7.77 -4.07
CA ILE A 19 -3.32 -6.95 -2.84
C ILE A 19 -3.61 -5.50 -3.19
N TYR A 20 -2.75 -4.85 -4.00
CA TYR A 20 -2.95 -3.44 -4.33
C TYR A 20 -4.16 -3.22 -5.25
N GLY A 21 -4.47 -4.16 -6.13
CA GLY A 21 -5.68 -4.12 -6.96
C GLY A 21 -6.96 -4.14 -6.10
N SER A 22 -6.98 -4.91 -5.01
CA SER A 22 -8.14 -4.93 -4.11
C SER A 22 -8.36 -3.60 -3.38
N LEU A 23 -7.30 -2.81 -3.13
CA LEU A 23 -7.45 -1.47 -2.54
C LEU A 23 -8.33 -0.56 -3.39
N ALA A 24 -8.34 -0.72 -4.72
CA ALA A 24 -9.20 0.05 -5.60
C ALA A 24 -10.70 -0.20 -5.32
N ILE A 25 -11.06 -1.38 -4.81
CA ILE A 25 -12.43 -1.73 -4.41
C ILE A 25 -12.77 -1.09 -3.06
N PHE A 26 -11.82 -1.07 -2.12
CA PHE A 26 -12.02 -0.49 -0.79
C PHE A 26 -11.94 1.04 -0.79
N PHE A 27 -11.25 1.63 -1.76
CA PHE A 27 -10.99 3.06 -1.80
C PHE A 27 -12.27 3.92 -1.78
N PRO A 28 -13.29 3.67 -2.62
CA PRO A 28 -14.53 4.46 -2.58
C PRO A 28 -15.27 4.35 -1.24
N LEU A 29 -15.26 3.16 -0.62
CA LEU A 29 -15.85 2.96 0.70
C LEU A 29 -15.12 3.78 1.77
N GLY A 30 -13.78 3.80 1.72
CA GLY A 30 -12.96 4.63 2.58
C GLY A 30 -13.20 6.12 2.35
N TYR A 31 -13.29 6.56 1.09
CA TYR A 31 -13.53 7.96 0.73
C TYR A 31 -14.85 8.49 1.29
N ARG A 32 -15.95 7.71 1.20
CA ARG A 32 -17.26 8.11 1.74
C ARG A 32 -17.26 8.37 3.24
N ILE A 33 -16.36 7.73 3.99
CA ILE A 33 -16.23 7.92 5.44
C ILE A 33 -15.52 9.25 5.75
N VAL A 34 -14.56 9.62 4.91
CA VAL A 34 -13.63 10.72 5.17
C VAL A 34 -13.79 11.90 4.23
N SER A 35 -14.85 11.95 3.41
CA SER A 35 -15.05 12.95 2.36
C SER A 35 -15.05 14.38 2.91
N GLU A 36 -15.66 14.56 4.09
CA GLU A 36 -15.80 15.86 4.76
C GLU A 36 -14.58 16.26 5.61
N TRP A 37 -13.55 15.41 5.71
CA TRP A 37 -12.39 15.67 6.55
C TRP A 37 -11.38 16.59 5.86
N PHE A 38 -10.49 17.21 6.63
CA PHE A 38 -9.38 17.98 6.05
C PHE A 38 -8.40 17.05 5.33
N LEU A 39 -7.84 17.51 4.20
CA LEU A 39 -6.94 16.73 3.35
C LEU A 39 -5.80 16.02 4.12
N PRO A 40 -5.09 16.64 5.09
CA PRO A 40 -4.02 15.95 5.82
C PRO A 40 -4.53 14.77 6.65
N ILE A 41 -5.71 14.91 7.25
CA ILE A 41 -6.33 13.85 8.07
C ILE A 41 -6.74 12.68 7.17
N ARG A 42 -7.25 12.98 5.98
CA ARG A 42 -7.62 12.00 4.96
C ARG A 42 -6.40 11.26 4.43
N ALA A 43 -5.32 11.98 4.14
CA ALA A 43 -4.04 11.40 3.74
C ALA A 43 -3.49 10.43 4.81
N CYS A 44 -3.56 10.81 6.10
CA CYS A 44 -3.21 9.93 7.21
C CYS A 44 -4.13 8.69 7.28
N PHE A 45 -5.43 8.86 7.07
CA PHE A 45 -6.39 7.76 7.07
C PHE A 45 -6.10 6.76 5.94
N TYR A 46 -5.83 7.24 4.73
CA TYR A 46 -5.43 6.37 3.61
C TYR A 46 -4.13 5.64 3.90
N ALA A 47 -3.10 6.34 4.40
CA ALA A 47 -1.82 5.72 4.73
C ALA A 47 -1.96 4.62 5.79
N ALA A 48 -2.70 4.89 6.87
CA ALA A 48 -2.98 3.92 7.92
C ALA A 48 -3.76 2.71 7.36
N GLY A 49 -4.81 2.94 6.58
CA GLY A 49 -5.61 1.88 5.97
C GLY A 49 -4.79 0.98 5.04
N ILE A 50 -3.97 1.57 4.17
CA ILE A 50 -3.09 0.82 3.27
C ILE A 50 -2.10 -0.02 4.07
N MET A 51 -1.42 0.57 5.06
CA MET A 51 -0.42 -0.15 5.86
C MET A 51 -1.02 -1.27 6.71
N ILE A 52 -2.22 -1.07 7.27
CA ILE A 52 -2.96 -2.13 7.97
C ILE A 52 -3.28 -3.26 6.98
N PHE A 53 -3.75 -2.91 5.79
CA PHE A 53 -4.07 -3.89 4.76
C PHE A 53 -2.83 -4.67 4.29
N GLU A 54 -1.71 -4.00 4.05
CA GLU A 54 -0.42 -4.63 3.73
C GLU A 54 0.02 -5.59 4.82
N TYR A 55 -0.03 -5.16 6.09
CA TYR A 55 0.32 -6.01 7.22
C TYR A 55 -0.56 -7.27 7.29
N CYS A 56 -1.88 -7.10 7.22
CA CYS A 56 -2.83 -8.20 7.25
C CYS A 56 -2.62 -9.17 6.08
N ALA A 57 -2.48 -8.65 4.86
CA ALA A 57 -2.24 -9.47 3.67
C ALA A 57 -0.91 -10.22 3.77
N GLY A 58 0.18 -9.53 4.15
CA GLY A 58 1.49 -10.13 4.34
C GLY A 58 1.49 -11.22 5.41
N TYR A 59 0.82 -10.97 6.54
CA TYR A 59 0.67 -11.94 7.62
C TYR A 59 -0.13 -13.18 7.18
N VAL A 60 -1.29 -12.98 6.54
CA VAL A 60 -2.15 -14.08 6.08
C VAL A 60 -1.42 -14.93 5.03
N LEU A 61 -0.79 -14.30 4.04
CA LEU A 61 -0.05 -15.02 3.01
C LEU A 61 1.12 -15.80 3.59
N HIS A 62 1.85 -15.23 4.54
CA HIS A 62 2.93 -15.94 5.20
C HIS A 62 2.41 -17.11 6.05
N ARG A 63 1.32 -16.90 6.79
CA ARG A 63 0.77 -17.90 7.71
C ARG A 63 0.13 -19.11 7.02
N TYR A 64 -0.52 -18.90 5.87
CA TYR A 64 -1.32 -19.93 5.20
C TYR A 64 -0.71 -20.43 3.89
N ILE A 65 0.06 -19.59 3.18
CA ILE A 65 0.69 -19.94 1.89
C ILE A 65 2.21 -20.08 2.03
N GLY A 66 2.81 -19.52 3.09
CA GLY A 66 4.27 -19.52 3.30
C GLY A 66 5.01 -18.46 2.46
N VAL A 67 4.28 -17.58 1.76
CA VAL A 67 4.86 -16.55 0.89
C VAL A 67 4.87 -15.20 1.60
N ARG A 68 5.98 -14.46 1.48
CA ARG A 68 6.10 -13.08 1.94
C ARG A 68 6.15 -12.14 0.73
N PRO A 69 5.09 -11.36 0.47
CA PRO A 69 5.05 -10.49 -0.72
C PRO A 69 6.11 -9.39 -0.65
N TRP A 70 6.34 -8.88 0.56
CA TRP A 70 7.42 -7.97 0.89
C TRP A 70 8.36 -8.67 1.87
N GLN A 71 9.66 -8.44 1.70
CA GLN A 71 10.68 -8.91 2.63
C GLN A 71 11.51 -7.72 3.08
N TYR A 72 10.99 -7.00 4.06
CA TYR A 72 11.73 -5.88 4.65
C TYR A 72 12.71 -6.42 5.70
N THR A 73 14.01 -6.25 5.44
CA THR A 73 15.11 -6.61 6.35
C THR A 73 15.67 -5.41 7.10
N ASP A 74 15.40 -4.20 6.59
CA ASP A 74 15.97 -2.95 7.08
C ASP A 74 14.91 -1.85 7.17
N GLY A 75 15.18 -0.85 8.02
CA GLY A 75 14.27 0.25 8.31
C GLY A 75 13.27 -0.08 9.42
N TRP A 76 12.26 0.77 9.60
CA TRP A 76 11.29 0.63 10.68
C TRP A 76 10.14 -0.28 10.24
N HIS A 77 10.41 -1.58 10.14
CA HIS A 77 9.41 -2.56 9.73
C HIS A 77 8.74 -3.26 10.91
N LEU A 78 7.46 -3.60 10.75
CA LEU A 78 6.74 -4.46 11.68
C LEU A 78 6.70 -5.89 11.13
N ASN A 79 7.42 -6.80 11.80
CA ASN A 79 7.54 -8.22 11.45
C ASN A 79 7.98 -8.50 9.98
N GLY A 80 8.58 -7.51 9.32
CA GLY A 80 8.98 -7.60 7.92
C GLY A 80 7.84 -7.51 6.90
N TYR A 81 6.58 -7.30 7.32
CA TYR A 81 5.43 -7.23 6.42
C TYR A 81 5.09 -5.83 5.95
N VAL A 82 5.28 -4.83 6.81
CA VAL A 82 5.00 -3.42 6.51
C VAL A 82 6.11 -2.54 7.06
N ARG A 83 6.43 -1.45 6.37
CA ARG A 83 7.40 -0.44 6.83
C ARG A 83 6.70 0.82 7.30
N LEU A 84 6.90 1.17 8.57
CA LEU A 84 6.30 2.34 9.19
C LEU A 84 6.86 3.65 8.65
N ASP A 85 8.13 3.64 8.26
CA ASP A 85 8.76 4.78 7.60
C ASP A 85 8.24 5.04 6.17
N TYR A 86 7.41 4.13 5.62
CA TYR A 86 6.71 4.34 4.34
C TYR A 86 5.42 5.15 4.52
N PHE A 87 5.02 5.47 5.75
CA PHE A 87 3.80 6.21 6.03
C PHE A 87 3.67 7.51 5.21
N PRO A 88 4.69 8.39 5.10
CA PRO A 88 4.57 9.60 4.28
C PRO A 88 4.40 9.30 2.78
N ARG A 89 5.03 8.22 2.28
CA ARG A 89 4.85 7.78 0.89
C ARG A 89 3.41 7.32 0.66
N TRP A 90 2.84 6.58 1.61
CA TRP A 90 1.45 6.12 1.53
C TRP A 90 0.44 7.26 1.65
N MET A 91 0.74 8.33 2.40
CA MET A 91 -0.10 9.54 2.43
C MET A 91 -0.19 10.17 1.04
N ILE A 92 0.96 10.37 0.38
CA ILE A 92 1.03 10.96 -0.97
C ILE A 92 0.31 10.05 -1.97
N PHE A 93 0.54 8.74 -1.89
CA PHE A 93 -0.14 7.77 -2.75
C PHE A 93 -1.66 7.78 -2.54
N GLY A 94 -2.14 7.83 -1.30
CA GLY A 94 -3.57 7.91 -0.99
C GLY A 94 -4.25 9.14 -1.59
N VAL A 95 -3.62 10.31 -1.48
CA VAL A 95 -4.11 11.56 -2.09
C VAL A 95 -4.05 11.49 -3.62
N PHE A 96 -3.03 10.84 -4.18
CA PHE A 96 -2.96 10.62 -5.64
C PHE A 96 -4.10 9.71 -6.13
N VAL A 97 -4.37 8.62 -5.43
CA VAL A 97 -5.48 7.71 -5.74
C VAL A 97 -6.82 8.45 -5.62
N GLU A 98 -6.99 9.26 -4.58
CA GLU A 98 -8.16 10.12 -4.43
C GLU A 98 -8.36 11.03 -5.64
N TRP A 99 -7.33 11.79 -6.01
CA TRP A 99 -7.37 12.67 -7.17
C TRP A 99 -7.71 11.90 -8.45
N PHE A 100 -7.13 10.71 -8.63
CA PHE A 100 -7.39 9.86 -9.77
C PHE A 100 -8.87 9.40 -9.83
N PHE A 101 -9.43 8.95 -8.70
CA PHE A 101 -10.84 8.55 -8.65
C PHE A 101 -11.80 9.72 -8.87
N LEU A 102 -11.54 10.89 -8.27
CA LEU A 102 -12.34 12.10 -8.50
C LEU A 102 -12.32 12.55 -9.96
N THR A 103 -11.18 12.36 -10.64
CA THR A 103 -10.99 12.80 -12.03
C THR A 103 -11.60 11.83 -13.03
N PHE A 104 -11.39 10.53 -12.86
CA PHE A 104 -11.72 9.51 -13.88
C PHE A 104 -12.96 8.68 -13.52
N PHE A 105 -13.28 8.54 -12.23
CA PHE A 105 -14.37 7.68 -11.75
C PHE A 105 -15.25 8.35 -10.68
N PRO A 106 -15.74 9.58 -10.90
CA PRO A 106 -16.50 10.30 -9.89
C PRO A 106 -17.81 9.59 -9.49
N SER A 107 -18.38 8.76 -10.37
CA SER A 107 -19.59 7.99 -10.08
C SER A 107 -19.41 6.87 -9.05
N LEU A 108 -18.17 6.49 -8.72
CA LEU A 108 -17.89 5.46 -7.72
C LEU A 108 -17.80 6.02 -6.30
N LEU A 109 -17.53 7.33 -6.15
CA LEU A 109 -17.31 7.99 -4.87
C LEU A 109 -18.63 8.39 -4.21
#